data_AF-W6N9F6-F1
#
_entry.id   AF-W6N9F6-F1
#
_cell.length_a   1.000
_cell.length_b   1.000
_cell.length_c   1.000
_cell.angle_alpha   90.00
_cell.angle_beta   90.00
_cell.angle_gamma   90.00
#
_symmetry.space_group_name_H-M   'P 1'
#
loop_
_entity.id
_entity.type
_entity.pdbx_description
1 polymer ?
#
loop_
_entity_poly.entity_id
_entity_poly.type
_entity_poly.pdbx_seq_one_letter_code
_entity_poly.pdbx_strand_id
1 'polypeptide(L)'
;VCSGSIAQDRPVTTGSIFGDQSPLLARTQSRNTCRLCFETNVKHLERHVLQHHIKQPMFLCPYCNFSSCYSPTSVKDHIKTRHSMLEPVPLDVRDEYAELIQTVYAQCFVDENSLLASRINFKPQT
;
A
#
# COMPACT_ATOMS: atom_id res chain seq x y z
N VAL A 1 -4.33 7.77 -12.81
CA VAL A 1 -5.60 7.01 -12.65
C VAL A 1 -5.28 5.66 -12.08
N CYS A 2 -5.90 5.31 -10.96
CA CYS A 2 -5.74 4.02 -10.31
C CYS A 2 -6.45 2.94 -11.13
N SER A 3 -5.71 2.37 -12.09
CA SER A 3 -6.19 1.24 -12.89
C SER A 3 -6.09 -0.03 -12.05
N GLY A 4 -7.23 -0.61 -11.72
CA GLY A 4 -7.32 -1.92 -11.09
C GLY A 4 -6.89 -3.01 -12.07
N SER A 5 -5.99 -3.88 -11.63
CA SER A 5 -5.65 -5.09 -12.37
C SER A 5 -6.31 -6.30 -11.72
N ILE A 6 -6.93 -7.07 -12.60
CA ILE A 6 -7.75 -8.25 -12.37
C ILE A 6 -6.88 -9.41 -11.88
N ALA A 7 -7.39 -10.17 -10.91
CA ALA A 7 -6.78 -11.45 -10.54
C ALA A 7 -6.87 -12.38 -11.75
N GLN A 8 -5.73 -12.95 -12.18
CA GLN A 8 -5.72 -14.03 -13.15
C GLN A 8 -5.47 -15.36 -12.43
N ASP A 9 -6.32 -16.30 -12.82
CA ASP A 9 -6.56 -17.61 -12.27
C ASP A 9 -5.35 -18.55 -12.41
N ARG A 10 -5.33 -19.53 -11.50
CA ARG A 10 -4.29 -20.51 -11.23
C ARG A 10 -4.57 -21.80 -12.03
N PRO A 11 -3.58 -22.46 -12.65
CA PRO A 11 -3.68 -23.89 -12.90
C PRO A 11 -3.16 -24.70 -11.71
N VAL A 12 -3.97 -25.67 -11.27
CA VAL A 12 -3.65 -26.69 -10.26
C VAL A 12 -3.48 -28.05 -10.93
N THR A 13 -2.30 -28.65 -10.84
CA THR A 13 -2.00 -30.11 -10.91
C THR A 13 -0.50 -30.26 -10.64
N THR A 14 0.09 -31.28 -10.00
CA THR A 14 -0.25 -32.70 -9.81
C THR A 14 0.54 -33.21 -8.58
N GLY A 15 0.04 -34.24 -7.90
CA GLY A 15 0.52 -34.66 -6.58
C GLY A 15 1.87 -35.39 -6.49
N SER A 16 2.27 -35.63 -5.24
CA SER A 16 2.99 -36.84 -4.84
C SER A 16 2.69 -37.17 -3.38
N ILE A 17 2.31 -38.43 -3.20
CA ILE A 17 2.15 -39.17 -1.96
C ILE A 17 3.53 -39.38 -1.37
N PHE A 18 3.82 -38.89 -0.16
CA PHE A 18 4.66 -39.56 0.86
C PHE A 18 4.41 -38.86 2.19
N GLY A 19 4.06 -39.64 3.20
CA GLY A 19 3.78 -39.16 4.54
C GLY A 19 5.05 -38.79 5.29
N ASP A 20 4.96 -37.70 6.05
CA ASP A 20 5.71 -37.55 7.29
C ASP A 20 4.93 -36.59 8.20
N GLN A 21 4.41 -37.13 9.31
CA GLN A 21 3.88 -36.34 10.41
C GLN A 21 5.07 -35.74 11.16
N SER A 22 5.43 -34.50 10.82
CA SER A 22 6.36 -33.67 11.59
C SER A 22 5.64 -32.42 12.10
N PRO A 23 5.31 -32.34 13.40
CA PRO A 23 4.85 -31.09 13.99
C PRO A 23 6.09 -30.23 14.25
N LEU A 24 6.20 -29.10 13.53
CA LEU A 24 6.95 -27.86 13.84
C LEU A 24 7.67 -27.29 12.60
N LEU A 25 6.93 -26.93 11.55
CA LEU A 25 7.29 -25.75 10.76
C LEU A 25 6.32 -24.65 11.16
N ALA A 26 6.68 -23.88 12.19
CA ALA A 26 6.19 -22.52 12.27
C ALA A 26 6.56 -21.88 10.92
N ARG A 27 5.58 -21.75 10.01
CA ARG A 27 5.75 -21.02 8.76
C ARG A 27 6.16 -19.61 9.18
N THR A 28 7.46 -19.35 9.21
CA THR A 28 8.01 -18.01 9.39
C THR A 28 7.69 -17.25 8.12
N GLN A 29 6.46 -16.76 8.04
CA GLN A 29 6.04 -15.93 6.93
C GLN A 29 6.91 -14.68 6.98
N SER A 30 7.63 -14.44 5.89
CA SER A 30 8.52 -13.28 5.77
C SER A 30 7.72 -12.02 6.08
N ARG A 31 8.35 -11.09 6.81
CA ARG A 31 7.79 -9.79 7.20
C ARG A 31 7.33 -8.96 6.01
N ASN A 32 7.91 -9.24 4.84
CA ASN A 32 7.62 -8.61 3.57
C ASN A 32 6.59 -9.39 2.74
N THR A 33 5.85 -10.31 3.36
CA THR A 33 4.78 -11.06 2.69
C THR A 33 3.43 -10.57 3.19
N CYS A 34 2.59 -10.09 2.28
CA CYS A 34 1.24 -9.64 2.61
C CYS A 34 0.36 -10.83 2.97
N ARG A 35 -0.36 -10.75 4.09
CA ARG A 35 -1.30 -11.79 4.52
C ARG A 35 -2.63 -11.78 3.79
N LEU A 36 -3.03 -10.64 3.22
CA LEU A 36 -4.32 -10.50 2.54
C LEU A 36 -4.27 -10.98 1.09
N CYS A 37 -3.17 -10.72 0.37
CA CYS A 37 -3.03 -11.11 -1.04
C CYS A 37 -1.86 -12.06 -1.32
N PHE A 38 -1.13 -12.49 -0.27
CA PHE A 38 -0.01 -13.43 -0.37
C PHE A 38 1.16 -12.99 -1.27
N GLU A 39 1.22 -11.70 -1.63
CA GLU A 39 2.35 -11.12 -2.35
C GLU A 39 3.61 -11.24 -1.49
N THR A 40 4.66 -11.86 -2.03
CA THR A 40 5.93 -12.07 -1.31
C THR A 40 6.95 -11.03 -1.70
N ASN A 41 7.97 -10.81 -0.87
CA ASN A 41 9.09 -9.90 -1.18
C ASN A 41 8.66 -8.44 -1.46
N VAL A 42 7.64 -7.96 -0.76
CA VAL A 42 7.16 -6.57 -0.87
C VAL A 42 8.24 -5.61 -0.35
N LYS A 43 8.80 -4.82 -1.27
CA LYS A 43 9.85 -3.83 -0.97
C LYS A 43 9.32 -2.57 -0.26
N HIS A 44 8.09 -2.16 -0.60
CA HIS A 44 7.46 -0.96 -0.05
C HIS A 44 6.07 -1.31 0.49
N LEU A 45 6.01 -1.70 1.76
CA LEU A 45 4.80 -2.20 2.43
C LEU A 45 3.65 -1.17 2.39
N GLU A 46 3.95 0.10 2.68
CA GLU A 46 2.97 1.19 2.64
C GLU A 46 2.39 1.39 1.23
N ARG A 47 3.26 1.47 0.22
CA ARG A 47 2.83 1.60 -1.18
C ARG A 47 1.95 0.41 -1.59
N HIS A 48 2.34 -0.80 -1.19
CA HIS A 48 1.57 -2.00 -1.46
C HIS A 48 0.16 -1.91 -0.86
N VAL A 49 0.02 -1.53 0.40
CA VAL A 49 -1.27 -1.34 1.08
C VAL A 49 -2.13 -0.31 0.36
N LEU A 50 -1.55 0.84 0.03
CA LEU A 50 -2.26 1.93 -0.64
C LEU A 50 -2.74 1.52 -2.05
N GLN A 51 -1.92 0.81 -2.83
CA GLN A 51 -2.25 0.42 -4.20
C GLN A 51 -3.17 -0.79 -4.30
N HIS A 52 -3.00 -1.79 -3.45
CA HIS A 52 -3.69 -3.07 -3.59
C HIS A 52 -4.94 -3.19 -2.72
N HIS A 53 -4.96 -2.55 -1.55
CA HIS A 53 -6.03 -2.74 -0.57
C HIS A 53 -6.91 -1.50 -0.41
N ILE A 54 -6.32 -0.30 -0.38
CA ILE A 54 -7.09 0.93 -0.12
C ILE A 54 -7.61 1.55 -1.41
N LYS A 55 -6.74 1.71 -2.44
CA LYS A 55 -7.09 2.24 -3.77
C LYS A 55 -7.77 3.63 -3.75
N GLN A 56 -7.66 4.35 -2.64
CA GLN A 56 -8.16 5.72 -2.50
C GLN A 56 -7.09 6.74 -2.95
N PRO A 57 -7.50 7.92 -3.44
CA PRO A 57 -6.57 8.99 -3.76
C PRO A 57 -5.98 9.57 -2.47
N MET A 58 -4.65 9.55 -2.35
CA MET A 58 -3.93 10.11 -1.19
C MET A 58 -3.38 11.49 -1.49
N PHE A 59 -3.06 11.74 -2.75
CA PHE A 59 -2.52 13.01 -3.23
C PHE A 59 -3.37 13.50 -4.40
N LEU A 60 -3.84 14.73 -4.33
CA LEU A 60 -4.72 15.32 -5.33
C LEU A 60 -4.11 16.57 -5.95
N CYS A 61 -4.40 16.77 -7.23
CA CYS A 61 -4.15 18.02 -7.91
C CYS A 61 -5.23 19.04 -7.48
N PRO A 62 -4.86 20.25 -7.03
CA PRO A 62 -5.86 21.28 -6.70
C PRO A 62 -6.52 21.90 -7.95
N TYR A 63 -5.98 21.65 -9.14
CA TYR A 63 -6.41 22.30 -10.38
C TYR A 63 -7.23 21.39 -11.32
N CYS A 64 -7.24 20.08 -11.08
CA CYS A 64 -8.04 19.14 -11.86
C CYS A 64 -8.27 17.83 -11.10
N ASN A 65 -9.06 16.92 -11.68
CA ASN A 65 -9.40 15.62 -11.09
C ASN A 65 -8.24 14.59 -11.11
N PHE A 66 -7.00 15.02 -11.36
CA PHE A 66 -5.85 14.11 -11.29
C PHE A 66 -5.47 13.81 -9.85
N SER A 67 -5.29 12.53 -9.55
CA SER A 67 -4.89 12.06 -8.23
C SER A 67 -3.96 10.84 -8.29
N SER A 68 -3.28 10.60 -7.19
CA SER A 68 -2.33 9.50 -6.97
C SER A 68 -2.59 8.85 -5.62
N CYS A 69 -2.56 7.52 -5.57
CA CYS A 69 -2.83 6.77 -4.35
C CYS A 69 -1.62 6.65 -3.43
N TYR A 70 -0.40 6.97 -3.89
CA TYR A 70 0.82 6.70 -3.09
C TYR A 70 1.99 7.64 -3.36
N SER A 71 1.97 8.40 -4.46
CA SER A 71 3.13 9.18 -4.92
C SER A 71 2.79 10.67 -5.01
N PRO A 72 3.32 11.52 -4.11
CA PRO A 72 3.17 12.96 -4.19
C PRO A 72 3.96 13.53 -5.38
N THR A 73 5.12 12.96 -5.70
CA THR A 73 5.94 13.36 -6.85
C THR A 73 5.18 13.25 -8.16
N SER A 74 4.36 12.20 -8.32
CA SER A 74 3.54 12.03 -9.52
C SER A 74 2.51 13.14 -9.70
N VAL A 75 1.97 13.67 -8.60
CA VAL A 75 1.06 14.82 -8.63
C VAL A 75 1.84 16.11 -8.88
N LYS A 76 3.03 16.28 -8.28
CA LYS A 76 3.90 17.45 -8.55
C LYS A 76 4.29 17.54 -10.01
N ASP A 77 4.72 16.44 -10.63
CA ASP A 77 5.11 16.40 -12.04
C ASP A 77 3.91 16.62 -12.95
N HIS A 78 2.75 16.07 -12.60
CA HIS A 78 1.49 16.38 -13.28
C HIS A 78 1.20 17.89 -13.23
N ILE A 79 1.29 18.53 -12.06
CA ILE A 79 1.03 19.96 -11.91
C ILE A 79 2.04 20.79 -12.73
N LYS A 80 3.33 20.45 -12.69
CA LYS A 80 4.37 21.12 -13.48
C LYS A 80 4.10 21.04 -14.98
N THR A 81 3.70 19.88 -15.46
CA THR A 81 3.55 19.61 -16.90
C THR A 81 2.19 20.02 -17.47
N ARG A 82 1.12 19.96 -16.68
CA ARG A 82 -0.27 20.23 -17.14
C ARG A 82 -0.80 21.59 -16.71
N HIS A 83 -0.26 22.14 -15.63
CA HIS A 83 -0.66 23.45 -15.10
C HIS A 83 0.48 24.46 -15.13
N SER A 84 1.67 24.10 -15.63
CA SER A 84 2.83 24.98 -15.79
C SER A 84 3.24 25.73 -14.51
N MET A 85 2.96 25.15 -13.34
CA MET A 85 3.32 25.75 -12.05
C MET A 85 4.76 25.39 -11.67
N LEU A 86 5.55 26.38 -11.29
CA LEU A 86 6.95 26.20 -10.92
C LEU A 86 7.11 25.47 -9.58
N GLU A 87 6.28 25.84 -8.61
CA GLU A 87 6.27 25.33 -7.23
C GLU A 87 4.93 24.65 -6.91
N PRO A 88 4.72 23.39 -7.35
CA PRO A 88 3.47 22.68 -7.13
C PRO A 88 3.33 22.17 -5.69
N VAL A 89 2.17 22.42 -5.09
CA VAL A 89 1.75 21.82 -3.82
C VAL A 89 0.56 20.89 -4.07
N PRO A 90 0.78 19.56 -4.09
CA PRO A 90 -0.30 18.59 -4.07
C PRO A 90 -1.09 18.71 -2.76
N LEU A 91 -2.39 18.48 -2.83
CA LEU A 91 -3.20 18.29 -1.64
C LEU A 91 -2.92 16.90 -1.08
N ASP A 92 -2.49 16.82 0.18
CA ASP A 92 -2.32 15.58 0.92
C ASP A 92 -3.58 15.34 1.76
N VAL A 93 -4.31 14.26 1.47
CA VAL A 93 -5.53 13.87 2.21
C VAL A 93 -5.32 12.60 3.01
N ARG A 94 -4.07 12.16 3.20
CA ARG A 94 -3.76 10.92 3.91
C ARG A 94 -4.25 10.92 5.35
N ASP A 95 -4.32 12.09 5.96
CA ASP A 95 -4.82 12.25 7.32
C ASP A 95 -6.28 11.78 7.46
N GLU A 96 -7.12 11.97 6.42
CA GLU A 96 -8.50 11.47 6.37
C GLU A 96 -8.56 9.94 6.40
N TYR A 97 -7.57 9.27 5.78
CA TYR A 97 -7.51 7.82 5.67
C TYR A 97 -6.57 7.17 6.69
N ALA A 98 -6.06 7.92 7.67
CA ALA A 98 -5.00 7.44 8.57
C ALA A 98 -5.39 6.16 9.32
N GLU A 99 -6.57 6.13 9.92
CA GLU A 99 -7.08 4.96 10.66
C GLU A 99 -7.28 3.75 9.73
N LEU A 100 -7.80 3.98 8.52
CA LEU A 100 -7.96 2.94 7.51
C LEU A 100 -6.61 2.39 7.07
N ILE A 101 -5.63 3.25 6.80
CA ILE A 101 -4.27 2.88 6.41
C ILE A 101 -3.63 2.01 7.49
N GLN A 102 -3.72 2.43 8.75
CA GLN A 102 -3.17 1.69 9.88
C GLN A 102 -3.83 0.32 10.03
N THR A 103 -5.17 0.27 9.96
CA THR A 103 -5.95 -0.97 10.11
C THR A 103 -5.58 -1.98 9.02
N VAL A 104 -5.57 -1.56 7.76
CA VAL A 104 -5.24 -2.44 6.64
C VAL A 104 -3.77 -2.86 6.70
N TYR A 105 -2.86 -1.96 7.09
CA TYR A 105 -1.45 -2.30 7.24
C TYR A 105 -1.24 -3.39 8.30
N ALA A 106 -1.89 -3.27 9.47
CA ALA A 106 -1.81 -4.27 10.53
C ALA A 106 -2.39 -5.63 10.11
N GLN A 107 -3.42 -5.63 9.27
CA GLN A 107 -3.95 -6.86 8.67
C GLN A 107 -2.97 -7.48 7.67
N CYS A 108 -2.25 -6.67 6.90
CA CYS A 108 -1.28 -7.13 5.92
C CYS A 108 0.01 -7.68 6.54
N PHE A 109 0.57 -6.98 7.53
CA PHE A 109 1.91 -7.22 8.08
C PHE A 109 1.90 -7.16 9.61
N VAL A 110 2.56 -8.13 10.26
CA VAL A 110 2.53 -8.36 11.72
C VAL A 110 3.48 -7.48 12.51
N ASP A 111 4.37 -6.73 11.85
CA ASP A 111 5.43 -6.04 12.55
C ASP A 111 4.91 -4.79 13.26
N GLU A 112 4.75 -4.95 14.58
CA GLU A 112 4.60 -3.93 15.64
C GLU A 112 5.76 -2.91 15.70
N ASN A 113 6.64 -2.88 14.68
CA ASN A 113 7.71 -1.89 14.56
C ASN A 113 7.52 -1.02 13.31
N SER A 114 6.26 -0.82 12.93
CA SER A 114 5.89 -0.05 11.75
C SER A 114 6.13 1.44 12.01
N LEU A 115 7.21 1.93 11.43
CA LEU A 115 7.57 3.34 11.28
C LEU A 115 6.46 4.22 10.63
N LEU A 116 5.27 3.68 10.34
CA LEU A 116 4.08 4.44 9.99
C LEU A 116 3.51 5.20 11.20
N ALA A 117 3.51 4.62 12.40
CA ALA A 117 3.05 5.31 13.60
C ALA A 117 3.93 6.54 13.94
N SER A 118 5.22 6.49 13.58
CA SER A 118 6.19 7.56 13.82
C SER A 118 6.39 8.52 12.62
N ARG A 119 5.91 8.18 11.41
CA ARG A 119 5.92 9.11 10.25
C ARG A 119 4.62 9.89 10.07
N ILE A 120 3.50 9.43 10.61
CA ILE A 120 2.32 10.27 10.81
C ILE A 120 2.58 11.04 12.11
N ASN A 121 3.42 12.07 12.04
CA ASN A 121 3.55 13.02 13.14
C ASN A 121 2.25 13.84 13.15
N PHE A 122 1.23 13.28 13.80
CA PHE A 122 -0.02 13.96 14.10
C PHE A 122 0.33 15.24 14.84
N LYS A 123 0.30 16.37 14.14
CA LYS A 123 0.32 17.66 14.82
C LYS A 123 -1.03 17.77 15.51
N PRO A 124 -1.11 17.82 16.85
CA PRO A 124 -2.39 18.04 17.51
C PRO A 124 -2.93 19.38 17.02
N GLN A 125 -4.10 19.33 16.39
CA GLN A 125 -4.86 20.54 16.06
C GLN A 125 -5.39 21.07 17.39
N THR A 126 -4.81 22.17 17.88
CA THR A 126 -5.35 22.99 18.97
C THR A 126 -6.51 23.85 18.48
#